data_AF-A0A183JY66-F1
#
_entry.id   AF-A0A183JY66-F1
#
_cell.length_a   1.000
_cell.length_b   1.000
_cell.length_c   1.000
_cell.angle_alpha   90.00
_cell.angle_beta   90.00
_cell.angle_gamma   90.00
#
_symmetry.space_group_name_H-M   'P 1'
#
loop_
_entity.id
_entity.type
_entity.pdbx_description
1 polymer ?
#
loop_
_entity_poly.entity_id
_entity_poly.type
_entity_poly.pdbx_seq_one_letter_code
_entity_poly.pdbx_strand_id
1 'polypeptide(L)'
;MPIEIMCTATCITRSSEYVIIAQVTQEGPAILVWNLTGNQSDHIIPYHPVNPLLKDSISYLNISLDDRLVVAGLNNPTDELAYFMVFDLTASYVVSFDWIVIFFE
;
A
#
# COMPACT_ATOMS: atom_id res chain seq x y z
N MET A 1 6.44 5.34 -24.32
CA MET A 1 7.26 6.02 -23.30
C MET A 1 7.47 5.04 -22.15
N PRO A 2 8.62 5.01 -21.46
CA PRO A 2 8.76 4.17 -20.27
C PRO A 2 7.72 4.59 -19.23
N ILE A 3 7.04 3.61 -18.63
CA ILE A 3 6.10 3.84 -17.54
C ILE A 3 6.95 4.20 -16.33
N GLU A 4 6.76 5.41 -15.81
CA GLU A 4 7.43 5.85 -14.59
C GLU A 4 6.68 5.27 -13.40
N ILE A 5 7.32 4.32 -12.71
CA ILE A 5 6.81 3.69 -11.49
C ILE A 5 7.80 4.02 -10.38
N MET A 6 7.31 4.61 -9.29
CA MET A 6 8.11 4.91 -8.11
C MET A 6 7.68 4.00 -6.96
N CYS A 7 8.59 3.15 -6.48
CA CYS A 7 8.37 2.36 -5.26
C CYS A 7 8.87 3.16 -4.05
N THR A 8 8.03 3.33 -3.02
CA THR A 8 8.34 4.18 -1.86
C THR A 8 8.69 3.38 -0.62
N ALA A 9 8.06 2.22 -0.43
CA ALA A 9 8.31 1.31 0.68
C ALA A 9 8.01 -0.13 0.27
N THR A 10 8.66 -1.09 0.93
CA THR A 10 8.42 -2.53 0.72
C THR A 10 8.46 -3.29 2.04
N CYS A 11 7.71 -4.38 2.12
CA CYS A 11 7.86 -5.39 3.16
C CYS A 11 7.63 -6.79 2.58
N ILE A 12 8.06 -7.83 3.28
CA ILE A 12 7.92 -9.23 2.86
C ILE A 12 6.90 -9.90 3.78
N THR A 13 6.04 -10.75 3.23
CA THR A 13 5.12 -11.57 4.04
C THR A 13 5.90 -12.49 4.98
N ARG A 14 5.30 -12.89 6.09
CA ARG A 14 5.92 -13.86 7.00
C ARG A 14 6.13 -15.21 6.33
N SER A 15 5.21 -15.62 5.45
CA SER A 15 5.38 -16.80 4.60
C SER A 15 6.60 -16.72 3.67
N SER A 16 7.15 -15.52 3.44
CA SER A 16 8.21 -15.25 2.46
C SER A 16 7.86 -15.62 1.02
N GLU A 17 6.55 -15.69 0.72
CA GLU A 17 6.04 -16.01 -0.61
C GLU A 17 5.71 -14.75 -1.41
N TYR A 18 5.44 -13.63 -0.74
CA TYR A 18 5.08 -12.38 -1.39
C TYR A 18 5.87 -11.19 -0.86
N VAL A 19 6.08 -10.21 -1.74
CA VAL A 19 6.55 -8.86 -1.38
C VAL A 19 5.40 -7.90 -1.56
N ILE A 20 5.18 -7.07 -0.55
CA ILE A 20 4.22 -5.98 -0.60
C ILE A 20 4.99 -4.70 -0.91
N ILE A 21 4.55 -3.98 -1.93
CA ILE A 21 5.24 -2.80 -2.46
C ILE A 21 4.25 -1.65 -2.51
N ALA A 22 4.56 -0.56 -1.82
CA ALA A 22 3.89 0.72 -2.04
C ALA A 22 4.50 1.38 -3.27
N GLN A 23 3.67 1.65 -4.27
CA GLN A 23 4.10 2.24 -5.52
C GLN A 23 3.19 3.38 -5.96
N VAL A 24 3.76 4.27 -6.77
CA VAL A 24 3.02 5.31 -7.49
C VAL A 24 3.23 5.11 -8.98
N THR A 25 2.11 5.07 -9.71
CA THR A 25 2.07 4.93 -11.16
C THR A 25 1.39 6.16 -11.79
N GLN A 26 1.32 6.20 -13.12
CA GLN A 26 0.54 7.23 -13.83
C GLN A 26 -0.95 7.20 -13.50
N GLU A 27 -1.50 6.05 -13.12
CA GLU A 27 -2.90 5.89 -12.73
C GLU A 27 -3.17 6.33 -11.28
N GLY A 28 -2.11 6.48 -10.49
CA GLY A 28 -2.18 6.83 -9.07
C GLY A 28 -1.39 5.89 -8.18
N PRO A 29 -1.53 6.06 -6.86
CA PRO A 29 -0.84 5.23 -5.89
C PRO A 29 -1.57 3.89 -5.67
N ALA A 30 -0.78 2.85 -5.43
CA ALA A 30 -1.28 1.50 -5.23
C ALA A 30 -0.37 0.67 -4.32
N ILE A 31 -0.95 -0.36 -3.72
CA ILE A 31 -0.21 -1.46 -3.09
C ILE A 31 -0.12 -2.60 -4.11
N LEU A 32 1.10 -2.96 -4.50
CA LEU A 32 1.38 -4.11 -5.35
C LEU A 32 1.74 -5.30 -4.48
N VAL A 33 1.07 -6.43 -4.72
CA VAL A 33 1.42 -7.73 -4.17
C VAL A 33 2.18 -8.52 -5.23
N TRP A 34 3.45 -8.79 -4.97
CA TRP A 34 4.33 -9.52 -5.88
C TRP A 34 4.56 -10.94 -5.39
N ASN A 35 4.27 -11.94 -6.21
CA ASN A 35 4.57 -13.33 -5.92
C ASN A 35 6.05 -13.61 -6.20
N LEU A 36 6.82 -13.94 -5.17
CA LEU A 36 8.25 -14.20 -5.27
C LEU A 36 8.57 -15.48 -6.05
N THR A 37 7.82 -16.55 -5.78
CA THR A 37 8.05 -17.87 -6.38
C THR A 37 7.75 -17.85 -7.88
N GLY A 38 6.64 -17.23 -8.27
CA GLY A 38 6.25 -17.06 -9.67
C GLY A 38 6.94 -15.88 -10.36
N ASN A 39 7.62 -15.02 -9.59
CA ASN A 39 8.22 -13.77 -10.05
C ASN A 39 7.27 -12.93 -10.94
N GLN A 40 6.05 -12.73 -10.45
CA GLN A 40 5.01 -12.00 -11.18
C GLN A 40 4.12 -11.21 -10.21
N SER A 41 3.44 -10.19 -10.73
CA SER A 41 2.39 -9.51 -9.98
C SER A 41 1.26 -10.48 -9.68
N ASP A 42 0.88 -10.60 -8.42
CA ASP A 42 -0.29 -11.37 -8.01
C ASP A 42 -1.56 -10.52 -8.19
N HIS A 43 -1.60 -9.36 -7.51
CA HIS A 43 -2.63 -8.35 -7.70
C HIS A 43 -2.18 -6.96 -7.25
N ILE A 44 -2.97 -5.95 -7.60
CA ILE A 44 -2.73 -4.53 -7.31
C ILE A 44 -3.97 -3.95 -6.63
N ILE A 45 -3.77 -3.25 -5.51
CA ILE A 45 -4.80 -2.57 -4.75
C ILE A 45 -4.62 -1.05 -4.94
N PRO A 46 -5.33 -0.42 -5.90
CA PRO A 46 -5.29 1.02 -6.06
C PRO A 46 -6.01 1.69 -4.88
N TYR A 47 -5.52 2.86 -4.47
CA TYR A 47 -6.16 3.63 -3.41
C TYR A 47 -6.14 5.13 -3.72
N HIS A 48 -7.05 5.87 -3.09
CA HIS A 48 -7.06 7.33 -3.17
C HIS A 48 -6.22 7.85 -2.01
N PRO A 49 -5.22 8.69 -2.27
CA PRO A 49 -4.41 9.24 -1.21
C PRO A 49 -5.27 10.13 -0.31
N VAL A 50 -5.07 10.03 1.01
CA VAL A 50 -5.77 10.86 2.02
C VAL A 50 -5.64 12.35 1.70
N ASN A 51 -4.49 12.73 1.15
CA ASN A 51 -4.22 14.05 0.60
C ASN A 51 -3.49 13.86 -0.75
N PRO A 52 -3.96 14.46 -1.87
CA PRO A 52 -3.30 14.36 -3.17
C PRO A 52 -1.82 14.77 -3.17
N LEU A 53 -1.41 15.67 -2.25
CA LEU A 53 -0.02 16.08 -2.07
C LEU A 53 0.86 15.01 -1.42
N LEU A 54 0.26 14.00 -0.79
CA LEU A 54 0.94 12.93 -0.04
C LEU A 54 0.86 11.57 -0.75
N LYS A 55 0.50 11.58 -2.04
CA LYS A 55 0.31 10.34 -2.82
C LYS A 55 1.61 9.52 -2.98
N ASP A 56 2.77 10.16 -2.81
CA ASP A 56 4.11 9.56 -2.94
C ASP A 56 4.78 9.33 -1.57
N SER A 57 4.03 9.43 -0.47
CA SER A 57 4.60 9.63 0.87
C SER A 57 4.53 8.41 1.80
N ILE A 58 4.07 7.25 1.32
CA ILE A 58 4.16 6.02 2.11
C ILE A 58 5.65 5.75 2.39
N SER A 59 6.01 5.83 3.66
CA SER A 59 7.38 5.63 4.16
C SER A 59 7.49 4.41 5.07
N TYR A 60 6.36 3.78 5.40
CA TYR A 60 6.29 2.62 6.27
C TYR A 60 5.31 1.60 5.71
N LEU A 61 5.72 0.33 5.68
CA LEU A 61 4.85 -0.81 5.45
C LEU A 61 5.13 -1.88 6.49
N ASN A 62 4.07 -2.47 7.02
CA ASN A 62 4.18 -3.65 7.88
C ASN A 62 2.98 -4.57 7.70
N ILE A 63 3.21 -5.86 7.78
CA ILE A 63 2.20 -6.88 7.55
C ILE A 63 1.74 -7.51 8.87
N SER A 64 0.46 -7.86 8.94
CA SER A 64 -0.10 -8.60 10.06
C SER A 64 0.49 -9.99 10.18
N LEU A 65 0.34 -10.60 11.37
CA LEU A 65 0.91 -11.91 11.67
C LEU A 65 0.34 -13.05 10.82
N ASP A 66 -0.86 -12.88 10.31
CA ASP A 66 -1.58 -13.83 9.46
C ASP A 66 -1.44 -13.53 7.96
N ASP A 67 -0.52 -12.64 7.58
CA ASP A 67 -0.25 -12.22 6.18
C ASP A 67 -1.47 -11.67 5.43
N ARG A 68 -2.50 -11.22 6.15
CA ARG A 68 -3.75 -10.75 5.57
C ARG A 68 -3.83 -9.23 5.42
N LEU A 69 -3.41 -8.49 6.44
CA LEU A 69 -3.53 -7.04 6.49
C LEU A 69 -2.17 -6.41 6.32
N VAL A 70 -2.09 -5.34 5.54
CA VAL A 70 -0.90 -4.48 5.50
C VAL A 70 -1.26 -3.09 6.00
N VAL A 71 -0.43 -2.59 6.90
CA VAL A 71 -0.48 -1.22 7.40
C VAL A 71 0.52 -0.39 6.61
N ALA A 72 0.04 0.67 5.98
CA ALA A 72 0.86 1.68 5.33
C ALA A 72 0.86 2.98 6.13
N GLY A 73 2.05 3.44 6.49
CA GLY A 73 2.25 4.69 7.22
C GLY A 73 2.85 5.77 6.34
N LEU A 74 2.39 6.99 6.53
CA LEU A 74 2.96 8.21 5.95
C LEU A 74 3.03 9.30 7.01
N ASN A 75 4.05 10.15 6.92
CA ASN A 75 4.15 11.35 7.74
C ASN A 75 3.53 12.53 6.99
N ASN A 76 2.62 13.24 7.62
CA ASN A 76 2.06 14.45 7.06
C ASN A 76 2.94 15.66 7.44
N PRO A 77 3.60 16.33 6.48
CA PRO A 77 4.48 17.45 6.77
C PRO A 77 3.73 18.71 7.25
N THR A 78 2.40 18.78 7.11
CA THR A 78 1.64 19.99 7.49
C THR A 78 1.25 20.05 8.96
N ASP A 79 1.04 18.91 9.61
CA ASP A 79 0.61 18.82 11.01
C ASP A 79 1.54 17.96 11.88
N GLU A 80 2.63 17.43 11.30
CA GLU A 80 3.62 16.57 11.97
C GLU A 80 3.03 15.25 12.53
N LEU A 81 1.82 14.89 12.11
CA LEU A 81 1.18 13.63 12.51
C LEU A 81 1.51 12.50 11.53
N ALA A 82 1.52 11.27 12.06
CA ALA A 82 1.60 10.06 11.26
C ALA A 82 0.20 9.56 10.93
N TYR A 83 -0.06 9.32 9.65
CA TYR A 83 -1.31 8.73 9.18
C TYR A 83 -1.09 7.29 8.74
N PHE A 84 -2.08 6.45 9.03
CA PHE A 84 -2.03 5.03 8.73
C PHE A 84 -3.25 4.62 7.90
N MET A 85 -2.99 3.82 6.87
CA MET A 85 -4.00 3.13 6.07
C MET A 85 -3.82 1.63 6.25
N VAL A 86 -4.91 0.88 6.26
CA VAL A 86 -4.89 -0.58 6.39
C VAL A 86 -5.55 -1.18 5.15
N PHE A 87 -4.87 -2.12 4.51
CA PHE A 87 -5.35 -2.84 3.33
C PHE A 87 -5.49 -4.31 3.66
N ASP A 88 -6.56 -4.95 3.18
CA ASP A 88 -6.79 -6.39 3.25
C ASP A 88 -6.35 -7.02 1.92
N LEU A 89 -5.25 -7.77 1.96
CA LEU A 89 -4.64 -8.42 0.79
C LEU A 89 -5.51 -9.55 0.22
N THR A 90 -6.50 -10.02 0.97
CA THR A 90 -7.42 -11.09 0.54
C THR A 90 -8.74 -10.56 0.01
N ALA A 91 -9.01 -9.26 0.20
CA ALA A 91 -10.26 -8.66 -0.23
C ALA A 91 -10.29 -8.54 -1.76
N SER A 92 -11.35 -9.07 -2.36
CA SER A 92 -11.69 -8.80 -3.76
C SER A 92 -12.30 -7.40 -3.84
N TYR A 93 -11.46 -6.38 -4.01
CA TYR A 93 -11.91 -5.00 -4.19
C TYR A 93 -12.59 -4.84 -5.55
N VAL A 94 -13.92 -4.99 -5.60
CA VAL A 94 -14.72 -4.26 -6.58
C VAL A 94 -14.75 -2.83 -6.05
N VAL A 95 -14.02 -1.90 -6.67
CA VAL A 95 -13.91 -0.50 -6.23
C VAL A 95 -15.31 0.03 -5.86
N SER A 96 -15.60 0.08 -4.56
CA SER A 96 -16.85 0.53 -3.98
C SER A 96 -16.50 1.42 -2.79
N PHE A 97 -17.14 2.58 -2.76
CA PHE A 97 -16.68 3.83 -2.16
C PHE A 97 -16.90 3.94 -0.64
N ASP A 98 -16.41 3.02 0.18
CA ASP A 98 -16.53 3.17 1.64
C ASP A 98 -15.21 2.87 2.38
N TRP A 99 -14.56 3.94 2.87
CA TRP A 99 -13.30 3.90 3.59
C TRP A 99 -13.52 3.62 5.09
N ILE A 100 -12.74 2.72 5.67
CA ILE A 100 -12.49 2.69 7.12
C ILE A 100 -11.09 3.29 7.33
N VAL A 101 -11.05 4.56 7.74
CA VAL A 101 -9.84 5.18 8.31
C VAL A 101 -9.89 4.90 9.81
N ILE A 102 -9.03 4.00 10.30
CA ILE A 102 -8.85 3.79 11.75
C ILE A 102 -7.72 4.73 12.18
N PHE A 103 -8.06 5.79 12.90
CA PHE A 103 -7.08 6.60 13.62
C PHE A 103 -6.61 5.79 14.84
N PHE A 104 -5.32 5.58 14.98
CA PHE A 104 -4.71 5.17 16.24
C PHE A 104 -4.21 6.45 16.93
N GLU A 105 -4.84 6.82 18.04
CA GLU A 105 -4.34 7.84 18.98
C GLU A 105 -3.27 7.26 19.91
#